data_AF-A0A3D4EDH9-F1
#
_entry.id   AF-A0A3D4EDH9-F1
#
_cell.length_a   1.000
_cell.length_b   1.000
_cell.length_c   1.000
_cell.angle_alpha   90.00
_cell.angle_beta   90.00
_cell.angle_gamma   90.00
#
_symmetry.space_group_name_H-M   'P 1'
#
loop_
_entity.id
_entity.type
_entity.pdbx_description
1 polymer ?
#
loop_
_entity_poly.entity_id
_entity_poly.type
_entity_poly.pdbx_seq_one_letter_code
_entity_poly.pdbx_strand_id
1 'polypeptide(L)' 'MAYLGTDVRYCKGIGEKKAQLLNKLGVFTVHDLVSYFPRKYEDRSQFKPIALTCDGETACIQGIVADTPRLVRIRR' A
#
# COMPACT_ATOMS: atom_id res chain seq x y z
N MET A 1 -15.06 -23.06 -10.26
CA MET A 1 -16.39 -22.58 -9.81
C MET A 1 -16.46 -22.84 -8.31
N ALA A 2 -16.50 -21.90 -7.35
CA ALA A 2 -16.70 -20.47 -7.32
C ALA A 2 -15.63 -19.84 -6.39
N TYR A 3 -14.57 -19.25 -6.97
CA TYR A 3 -13.45 -18.70 -6.19
C TYR A 3 -13.84 -17.41 -5.42
N LEU A 4 -14.88 -16.72 -5.89
CA LEU A 4 -15.33 -15.43 -5.34
C LEU A 4 -15.97 -15.54 -3.95
N GLY A 5 -16.60 -16.67 -3.62
CA GLY A 5 -17.18 -16.93 -2.29
C GLY A 5 -16.20 -17.56 -1.30
N THR A 6 -14.94 -17.75 -1.68
CA THR A 6 -13.94 -18.33 -0.80
C THR A 6 -13.50 -17.29 0.24
N ASP A 7 -13.21 -17.76 1.45
CA ASP A 7 -12.68 -16.92 2.53
C ASP A 7 -11.30 -16.34 2.14
N VAL A 8 -11.08 -15.08 2.48
CA VAL A 8 -9.87 -14.31 2.12
C VAL A 8 -8.58 -14.96 2.67
N ARG A 9 -8.66 -15.81 3.70
CA ARG A 9 -7.54 -16.60 4.24
C ARG A 9 -6.94 -17.59 3.25
N TYR A 10 -7.71 -18.08 2.29
CA TYR A 10 -7.21 -19.02 1.29
C TYR A 10 -6.49 -18.31 0.13
N CYS A 11 -6.51 -16.97 0.12
CA CYS A 11 -5.75 -16.20 -0.84
C CYS A 11 -4.25 -16.23 -0.49
N LYS A 12 -3.42 -16.60 -1.48
CA LYS A 12 -1.96 -16.68 -1.33
C LYS A 12 -1.41 -15.35 -0.80
N GLY A 13 -0.71 -15.39 0.33
CA GLY A 13 -0.10 -14.22 0.98
C GLY A 13 -0.94 -13.57 2.09
N ILE A 14 -2.15 -14.09 2.36
CA ILE A 14 -3.02 -13.67 3.46
C ILE A 14 -3.04 -14.78 4.52
N GLY A 15 -2.22 -14.63 5.57
CA GLY A 15 -2.31 -15.47 6.76
C GLY A 15 -3.37 -14.96 7.76
N GLU A 16 -3.54 -15.68 8.88
CA GLU A 16 -4.55 -15.37 9.90
C GLU A 16 -4.52 -13.92 10.40
N LYS A 17 -3.32 -13.37 10.65
CA LYS A 17 -3.18 -11.97 11.12
C LYS A 17 -3.71 -10.96 10.11
N LYS A 18 -3.45 -11.17 8.81
CA LYS A 18 -3.94 -10.28 7.74
C LYS A 18 -5.44 -10.47 7.52
N ALA A 19 -5.93 -11.70 7.60
CA ALA A 19 -7.35 -11.98 7.51
C ALA A 19 -8.13 -11.31 8.65
N GLN A 20 -7.63 -11.34 9.89
CA GLN A 20 -8.26 -10.61 11.00
C GLN A 20 -8.31 -9.09 10.76
N LEU A 21 -7.28 -8.50 10.16
CA LEU A 21 -7.28 -7.08 9.79
C LEU A 21 -8.30 -6.78 8.68
N LEU A 22 -8.40 -7.65 7.68
CA LEU A 22 -9.38 -7.52 6.58
C LEU A 22 -10.82 -7.70 7.09
N ASN A 23 -11.05 -8.65 7.99
CA ASN A 23 -12.34 -8.85 8.66
C ASN A 23 -12.77 -7.59 9.45
N LYS A 24 -11.83 -6.89 10.11
CA LYS A 24 -12.12 -5.61 10.77
C LYS A 24 -12.53 -4.50 9.80
N LEU A 25 -12.07 -4.59 8.55
CA LEU A 25 -12.46 -3.68 7.46
C LEU A 25 -13.76 -4.11 6.77
N GLY A 26 -14.40 -5.21 7.21
CA GLY A 26 -15.61 -5.76 6.61
C GLY A 26 -15.38 -6.63 5.37
N VAL A 27 -14.13 -7.06 5.13
CA VAL A 27 -13.74 -7.86 3.96
C VAL A 27 -13.56 -9.32 4.39
N PHE A 28 -14.50 -10.19 4.03
CA PHE A 28 -14.51 -11.59 4.47
C PHE A 28 -14.30 -12.57 3.31
N THR A 29 -14.75 -12.21 2.11
CA THR A 29 -14.64 -13.07 0.92
C THR A 29 -13.71 -12.46 -0.14
N VAL A 30 -13.23 -13.30 -1.05
CA VAL A 30 -12.42 -12.85 -2.20
C VAL A 30 -13.17 -11.81 -3.03
N HIS A 31 -14.50 -11.95 -3.16
CA HIS A 31 -15.33 -10.95 -3.81
C HIS A 31 -15.25 -9.57 -3.14
N ASP A 32 -15.33 -9.54 -1.80
CA ASP A 32 -15.24 -8.29 -1.03
C ASP A 32 -13.86 -7.65 -1.20
N LEU A 33 -12.81 -8.47 -1.26
CA LEU A 33 -11.44 -8.00 -1.46
C LEU A 33 -11.26 -7.31 -2.82
N VAL A 34 -11.80 -7.90 -3.89
CA VAL A 34 -11.73 -7.32 -5.25
C VAL A 34 -12.59 -6.06 -5.37
N SER A 35 -13.72 -6.03 -4.64
CA SER A 35 -14.63 -4.89 -4.61
C SER A 35 -14.17 -3.78 -3.66
N TYR A 36 -13.13 -4.02 -2.86
CA TYR A 36 -12.57 -3.05 -1.93
C TYR A 36 -11.60 -2.09 -2.64
N PHE A 37 -12.16 -1.06 -3.26
CA PHE A 37 -11.37 -0.07 -3.99
C PHE A 37 -10.51 0.79 -3.06
N PRO A 38 -9.27 1.14 -3.46
CA PRO A 38 -8.45 2.13 -2.78
C PRO A 38 -9.17 3.47 -2.62
N ARG A 39 -8.96 4.12 -1.46
CA ARG A 39 -9.52 5.47 -1.19
C ARG A 39 -8.97 6.54 -2.14
N LYS A 40 -7.71 6.40 -2.54
CA LYS A 40 -7.01 7.28 -3.47
C LYS A 40 -6.01 6.46 -4.26
N TYR A 41 -5.93 6.70 -5.56
CA TYR A 41 -4.85 6.22 -6.39
C TYR A 41 -3.78 7.30 -6.45
N GLU A 42 -2.55 6.96 -6.05
CA GLU A 42 -1.39 7.83 -6.23
C GLU A 42 -0.73 7.46 -7.55
N ASP A 43 -0.77 8.38 -8.52
CA ASP A 43 -0.02 8.21 -9.76
C ASP A 43 1.44 8.61 -9.53
N ARG A 44 2.34 7.62 -9.67
CA ARG A 44 3.80 7.79 -9.50
C ARG A 44 4.55 7.75 -10.83
N SER A 45 3.84 7.88 -11.94
CA SER A 45 4.44 7.81 -13.29
C SER A 45 5.23 9.07 -13.64
N GLN A 46 4.87 10.21 -13.04
CA GLN A 46 5.50 11.49 -13.33
C GLN A 46 6.54 11.83 -12.27
N PHE A 47 7.78 11.95 -12.71
CA PHE A 47 8.88 12.42 -11.88
C PHE A 47 9.06 13.93 -12.06
N LYS A 48 9.13 14.65 -10.94
CA LYS A 48 9.43 16.09 -10.92
C LYS A 48 10.80 16.31 -10.28
N PRO A 49 11.64 17.22 -10.84
CA PRO A 49 12.86 17.63 -10.17
C PRO A 49 12.52 18.41 -8.90
N ILE A 50 13.34 18.26 -7.85
CA ILE A 50 13.10 18.88 -6.53
C ILE A 50 12.92 20.40 -6.60
N ALA A 51 13.56 21.05 -7.56
CA ALA A 51 13.48 22.49 -7.78
C ALA A 51 12.10 22.98 -8.28
N LEU A 52 11.28 22.09 -8.83
CA LEU A 52 9.95 22.42 -9.37
C LEU A 52 8.81 21.89 -8.50
N THR A 53 9.13 21.35 -7.31
CA THR A 53 8.12 20.86 -6.37
C THR A 53 7.53 22.02 -5.57
N CYS A 54 6.20 22.06 -5.46
CA CYS A 54 5.49 23.04 -4.64
C CYS A 54 5.24 22.51 -3.22
N ASP A 55 5.19 23.42 -2.24
CA ASP A 55 4.82 23.08 -0.87
C ASP A 55 3.39 22.53 -0.81
N GLY A 56 3.21 21.41 -0.10
CA GLY A 56 1.93 20.70 0.00
C GLY A 56 1.59 19.73 -1.14
N GLU A 57 2.43 19.61 -2.19
CA GLU A 57 2.22 18.63 -3.27
C GLU A 57 2.86 17.27 -2.93
N THR A 58 2.14 16.18 -3.23
CA THR A 58 2.74 14.83 -3.26
C THR A 58 3.47 14.64 -4.59
N ALA A 59 4.78 14.87 -4.61
CA ALA A 59 5.62 14.71 -5.81
C ALA A 59 6.51 13.46 -5.73
N CYS A 60 6.73 12.82 -6.88
CA CYS A 60 7.75 11.77 -7.02
C CYS A 60 9.06 12.38 -7.51
N ILE A 61 10.14 12.19 -6.75
CA ILE A 61 11.48 12.73 -7.05
C ILE A 61 12.44 11.56 -7.26
N GLN A 62 13.26 11.63 -8.31
CA GLN A 62 14.37 10.69 -8.51
C GLN A 62 15.64 11.25 -7.89
N GLY A 63 16.38 10.41 -7.17
CA GLY A 63 17.62 10.77 -6.53
C GLY A 63 18.56 9.58 -6.45
N ILE A 64 19.85 9.87 -6.38
CA ILE A 64 20.90 8.88 -6.15
C ILE A 64 21.27 8.93 -4.66
N VAL A 65 21.39 7.77 -4.04
CA VAL A 65 21.88 7.67 -2.66
C VAL A 65 23.37 8.00 -2.66
N ALA A 66 23.74 9.15 -2.09
CA ALA A 66 25.12 9.63 -2.09
C ALA A 66 26.01 8.94 -1.04
N ASP A 67 25.42 8.48 0.08
CA ASP A 67 26.14 7.80 1.16
C ASP A 67 25.21 6.84 1.90
N THR A 68 25.80 5.89 2.64
CA THR A 68 25.07 4.96 3.48
C THR A 68 24.24 5.70 4.53
N PRO A 69 22.92 5.43 4.63
CA PRO A 69 22.08 6.15 5.57
C PRO A 69 22.44 5.75 7.00
N ARG A 70 22.70 6.74 7.85
CA ARG A 70 22.85 6.52 9.29
C ARG A 70 21.48 6.13 9.86
N LEU A 71 21.31 4.86 10.24
CA LEU A 71 20.12 4.36 10.89
C LEU A 71 19.93 5.02 12.27
N VAL A 72 19.16 6.09 12.32
CA VAL A 72 18.71 6.69 13.59
C VAL A 72 17.42 5.99 13.98
N ARG A 73 17.51 5.08 14.96
CA ARG A 73 16.33 4.44 15.54
C ARG A 73 15.70 5.40 16.55
N ILE A 74 14.78 6.25 16.07
CA ILE A 74 13.99 7.13 16.93
C ILE A 74 13.16 6.23 17.85
N ARG A 75 13.59 6.10 19.11
CA ARG A 75 12.81 5.44 20.15
C ARG A 75 11.64 6.38 20.46
N ARG A 76 10.43 5.92 20.16
CA ARG A 76 9.19 6.58 20.55
C ARG A 76 8.51 5.72 21.61
#